data_AF-A0A8B3KDF4-F1
#
_entry.id   AF-A0A8B3KDF4-F1
#
_cell.length_a   1.000
_cell.length_b   1.000
_cell.length_c   1.000
_cell.angle_alpha   90.00
_cell.angle_beta   90.00
_cell.angle_gamma   90.00
#
_symmetry.space_group_name_H-M   'P 1'
#
loop_
_entity.id
_entity.type
_entity.pdbx_description
1 polymer ?
#
loop_
_entity_poly.entity_id
_entity_poly.type
_entity_poly.pdbx_seq_one_letter_code
_entity_poly.pdbx_strand_id
1 'polypeptide(L)'
;MEFEERYFREELDYLRQLSKLLATEKPHLARFLAEKDADPDIERLLEGVAFLTGNLRQKIEDEFPELTHGLIKMLWPNYLRPVPAMTLIEYTPDMDKSSVPVLIPRNEQFTTNAGEIRVDEVLPSDAKKEEPPPCTFTLCRDIWLLPVRLEQIENRSTTRNGVINITFSVAPGTDFRTLDLNKLRFWLGNDDNYTRDQLYLWFCEYLQGADLTVGEQHIRLPEFMLKAVGFEPQDAMLPWPKNVHSGYRILQEYFCYPDAFLFFDLCGCPALPDGLQAEFFTLQLRFTRPLPVDIRLRRDSLRLYCAPAINLFIHHAEAITLDNRRADYPLVPSRHYPQHYDVFSVNSVVSQVQDMFRKKDLGRPVSTQAARQWPAFESFSHQMEYSRKREVVYWHHRTKTSLFHRGFDHTLAFIHADGSYPSDESLLSNEVVSVSLTCTNRELPSQIRSGDITGTTGKNAAVASFRNITRPTQPLWPVIDGSLHWSLLSAMNLNYLSLLDTVVVK
;
A
#
# COMPACT_ATOMS: atom_id res chain seq x y z
N MET A 1 -19.00 -7.72 5.06
CA MET A 1 -19.82 -7.20 6.15
C MET A 1 -19.79 -8.28 7.21
N GLU A 2 -19.17 -7.97 8.33
CA GLU A 2 -19.19 -8.85 9.49
C GLU A 2 -20.61 -8.75 10.08
N PHE A 3 -21.25 -9.90 10.30
CA PHE A 3 -22.61 -9.91 10.80
C PHE A 3 -22.61 -9.44 12.25
N GLU A 4 -23.39 -8.40 12.58
CA GLU A 4 -23.44 -7.90 13.94
C GLU A 4 -24.36 -8.77 14.79
N GLU A 5 -23.80 -9.36 15.86
CA GLU A 5 -24.53 -10.26 16.76
C GLU A 5 -25.81 -9.63 17.34
N ARG A 6 -25.82 -8.29 17.46
CA ARG A 6 -26.96 -7.52 17.93
C ARG A 6 -28.22 -7.78 17.10
N TYR A 7 -28.16 -7.78 15.77
CA TYR A 7 -29.34 -8.01 14.93
C TYR A 7 -29.91 -9.41 15.12
N PHE A 8 -29.05 -10.43 15.21
CA PHE A 8 -29.52 -11.79 15.50
C PHE A 8 -30.22 -11.87 16.86
N ARG A 9 -29.61 -11.29 17.91
CA ARG A 9 -30.18 -11.31 19.26
C ARG A 9 -31.50 -10.54 19.33
N GLU A 10 -31.60 -9.38 18.68
CA GLU A 10 -32.83 -8.59 18.60
C GLU A 10 -33.94 -9.33 17.84
N GLU A 11 -33.64 -9.91 16.67
CA GLU A 11 -34.63 -10.67 15.89
C GLU A 11 -35.05 -11.96 16.60
N LEU A 12 -34.13 -12.64 17.28
CA LEU A 12 -34.46 -13.84 18.06
C LEU A 12 -35.36 -13.50 19.27
N ASP A 13 -35.07 -12.41 19.98
CA ASP A 13 -35.93 -11.93 21.07
C ASP A 13 -37.30 -11.47 20.55
N TYR A 14 -37.33 -10.73 19.44
CA TYR A 14 -38.56 -10.34 18.77
C TYR A 14 -39.42 -11.54 18.39
N LEU A 15 -38.83 -12.56 17.74
CA LEU A 15 -39.54 -13.79 17.39
C LEU A 15 -40.08 -14.53 18.62
N ARG A 16 -39.30 -14.59 19.72
CA ARG A 16 -39.73 -15.21 20.99
C ARG A 16 -40.89 -14.45 21.63
N GLN A 17 -40.81 -13.12 21.70
CA GLN A 17 -41.88 -12.27 22.23
C GLN A 17 -43.15 -12.37 21.39
N LEU A 18 -43.02 -12.31 20.06
CA LEU A 18 -44.13 -12.44 19.12
C LEU A 18 -44.81 -13.81 19.23
N SER A 19 -44.02 -14.88 19.35
CA SER A 19 -44.54 -16.25 19.50
C SER A 19 -45.33 -16.42 20.80
N LYS A 20 -44.87 -15.80 21.91
CA LYS A 20 -45.58 -15.80 23.19
C LYS A 20 -46.91 -15.02 23.13
N LEU A 21 -46.92 -13.88 22.45
CA LEU A 21 -48.13 -13.08 22.24
C LEU A 21 -49.15 -13.82 21.38
N LEU A 22 -48.71 -14.38 20.24
CA LEU A 22 -49.56 -15.15 19.32
C LEU A 22 -50.13 -16.42 19.98
N ALA A 23 -49.36 -17.10 20.82
CA ALA A 23 -49.85 -18.25 21.57
C ALA A 23 -50.97 -17.89 22.56
N THR A 24 -50.93 -16.67 23.10
CA THR A 24 -51.98 -16.15 23.99
C THR A 24 -53.25 -15.83 23.21
N GLU A 25 -53.12 -15.21 22.04
CA GLU A 25 -54.27 -14.86 21.17
C GLU A 25 -54.87 -16.08 20.45
N LYS A 26 -54.04 -17.05 20.06
CA LYS A 26 -54.42 -18.23 19.27
C LYS A 26 -53.97 -19.51 19.98
N PRO A 27 -54.76 -20.03 20.93
CA PRO A 27 -54.37 -21.18 21.76
C PRO A 27 -54.07 -22.45 20.95
N HIS A 28 -54.71 -22.63 19.79
CA HIS A 28 -54.48 -23.77 18.90
C HIS A 28 -53.09 -23.78 18.26
N LEU A 29 -52.39 -22.63 18.20
CA LEU A 29 -51.03 -22.51 17.68
C LEU A 29 -49.97 -22.56 18.80
N ALA A 30 -50.37 -22.46 20.07
CA ALA A 30 -49.45 -22.39 21.21
C ALA A 30 -48.49 -23.58 21.29
N ARG A 31 -48.94 -24.78 20.91
CA ARG A 31 -48.13 -26.01 20.84
C ARG A 31 -46.92 -25.88 19.88
N PHE A 32 -47.00 -24.99 18.90
CA PHE A 32 -45.93 -24.77 17.92
C PHE A 32 -45.06 -23.55 18.24
N LEU A 33 -45.50 -22.67 19.16
CA LEU A 33 -44.93 -21.33 19.36
C LEU A 33 -44.43 -21.04 20.78
N ALA A 34 -44.91 -21.74 21.81
CA ALA A 34 -44.76 -21.29 23.20
C ALA A 34 -44.23 -22.32 24.21
N GLU A 35 -43.85 -23.53 23.80
CA GLU A 35 -43.35 -24.52 24.76
C GLU A 35 -41.89 -24.30 25.13
N LYS A 36 -41.63 -24.29 26.45
CA LYS A 36 -40.31 -24.18 27.08
C LYS A 36 -39.45 -25.45 26.91
N ASP A 37 -40.06 -26.53 26.41
CA ASP A 37 -39.43 -27.81 26.02
C ASP A 37 -39.53 -27.99 24.50
N ALA A 38 -39.37 -26.90 23.74
CA ALA A 38 -39.37 -26.95 22.29
C ALA A 38 -38.32 -27.97 21.81
N ASP A 39 -38.72 -28.77 20.83
CA ASP A 39 -37.82 -29.65 20.10
C ASP A 39 -36.56 -28.84 19.70
N PRO A 40 -35.33 -29.30 20.04
CA PRO A 40 -34.10 -28.62 19.66
C PRO A 40 -34.03 -28.26 18.18
N ASP A 41 -34.72 -29.01 17.31
CA ASP A 41 -34.78 -28.74 15.88
C ASP A 41 -35.63 -27.50 15.54
N ILE A 42 -36.69 -27.21 16.31
CA ILE A 42 -37.51 -26.00 16.15
C ILE A 42 -36.76 -24.76 16.64
N GLU A 43 -36.03 -24.88 17.76
CA GLU A 43 -35.21 -23.77 18.26
C GLU A 43 -34.11 -23.41 17.26
N ARG A 44 -33.44 -24.40 16.68
CA ARG A 44 -32.47 -24.19 15.60
C ARG A 44 -33.07 -23.55 14.36
N LEU A 45 -34.33 -23.88 14.03
CA LEU A 45 -35.03 -23.25 12.91
C LEU A 45 -35.30 -21.77 13.21
N LEU A 46 -35.75 -21.44 14.43
CA LEU A 46 -35.96 -20.05 14.85
C LEU A 46 -34.65 -19.26 14.86
N GLU A 47 -33.55 -19.86 15.32
CA GLU A 47 -32.22 -19.27 15.22
C GLU A 47 -31.82 -19.04 13.76
N GLY A 48 -32.04 -20.00 12.87
CA GLY A 48 -31.78 -19.85 11.44
C GLY A 48 -32.59 -18.73 10.79
N VAL A 49 -33.87 -18.61 11.15
CA VAL A 49 -34.76 -17.52 10.67
C VAL A 49 -34.31 -16.17 11.23
N ALA A 50 -34.00 -16.08 12.52
CA ALA A 50 -33.47 -14.88 13.16
C ALA A 50 -32.16 -14.42 12.50
N PHE A 51 -31.28 -15.38 12.15
CA PHE A 51 -30.04 -15.09 11.46
C PHE A 51 -30.29 -14.51 10.05
N LEU A 52 -31.16 -15.12 9.25
CA LEU A 52 -31.48 -14.64 7.90
C LEU A 52 -32.17 -13.27 7.92
N THR A 53 -33.15 -13.08 8.81
CA THR A 53 -33.91 -11.84 8.94
C THR A 53 -33.07 -10.71 9.52
N GLY A 54 -32.24 -11.00 10.54
CA GLY A 54 -31.29 -10.04 11.10
C GLY A 54 -30.28 -9.56 10.06
N ASN A 55 -29.81 -10.46 9.18
CA ASN A 55 -28.85 -10.10 8.13
C ASN A 55 -29.51 -9.25 7.03
N LEU A 56 -30.77 -9.52 6.72
CA LEU A 56 -31.56 -8.68 5.81
C LEU A 56 -31.82 -7.29 6.41
N ARG A 57 -32.13 -7.22 7.71
CA ARG A 57 -32.35 -5.95 8.42
C ARG A 57 -31.07 -5.12 8.48
N GLN A 58 -29.94 -5.73 8.86
CA GLN A 58 -28.62 -5.08 8.83
C GLN A 58 -28.37 -4.46 7.45
N LYS A 59 -28.56 -5.25 6.38
CA LYS A 59 -28.36 -4.77 5.01
C LYS A 59 -29.27 -3.61 4.59
N ILE A 60 -30.49 -3.54 5.14
CA ILE A 60 -31.42 -2.43 4.89
C ILE A 60 -30.99 -1.19 5.69
N GLU A 61 -30.52 -1.37 6.93
CA GLU A 61 -30.11 -0.29 7.82
C GLU A 61 -28.74 0.31 7.44
N ASP A 62 -27.90 -0.37 6.64
CA ASP A 62 -26.55 0.07 6.22
C ASP A 62 -26.49 1.34 5.31
N GLU A 63 -27.57 2.13 5.22
CA GLU A 63 -27.61 3.45 4.56
C GLU A 63 -27.10 3.49 3.09
N PHE A 64 -27.50 2.50 2.27
CA PHE A 64 -27.21 2.43 0.83
C PHE A 64 -25.71 2.53 0.47
N PRO A 65 -24.87 1.60 0.97
CA PRO A 65 -23.43 1.63 0.73
C PRO A 65 -23.08 1.51 -0.76
N GLU A 66 -23.99 0.95 -1.57
CA GLU A 66 -23.85 0.83 -3.02
C GLU A 66 -23.71 2.20 -3.72
N LEU A 67 -24.41 3.23 -3.23
CA LEU A 67 -24.31 4.59 -3.75
C LEU A 67 -23.00 5.26 -3.27
N THR A 68 -22.77 5.21 -1.95
CA THR A 68 -21.65 5.88 -1.29
C THR A 68 -20.30 5.32 -1.75
N HIS A 69 -20.18 4.00 -1.85
CA HIS A 69 -18.98 3.35 -2.35
C HIS A 69 -18.71 3.69 -3.81
N GLY A 70 -19.74 3.79 -4.65
CA GLY A 70 -19.59 4.19 -6.05
C GLY A 70 -18.98 5.59 -6.17
N LEU A 71 -19.50 6.55 -5.41
CA LEU A 71 -18.97 7.93 -5.36
C LEU A 71 -17.53 7.97 -4.83
N ILE A 72 -17.24 7.26 -3.74
CA ILE A 72 -15.89 7.20 -3.18
C ILE A 72 -14.92 6.51 -4.15
N LYS A 73 -15.33 5.46 -4.88
CA LYS A 73 -14.48 4.84 -5.90
C LYS A 73 -14.05 5.82 -6.98
N MET A 74 -14.94 6.73 -7.37
CA MET A 74 -14.67 7.75 -8.38
C MET A 74 -13.80 8.89 -7.86
N LEU A 75 -14.05 9.35 -6.63
CA LEU A 75 -13.37 10.52 -6.04
C LEU A 75 -12.08 10.15 -5.29
N TRP A 76 -12.16 9.13 -4.43
CA TRP A 76 -11.11 8.72 -3.50
C TRP A 76 -11.00 7.19 -3.35
N PRO A 77 -10.54 6.48 -4.39
CA PRO A 77 -10.54 5.02 -4.41
C PRO A 77 -9.68 4.38 -3.30
N ASN A 78 -8.70 5.11 -2.75
CA ASN A 78 -7.78 4.57 -1.74
C ASN A 78 -8.42 4.33 -0.37
N TYR A 79 -9.56 4.94 -0.05
CA TYR A 79 -10.27 4.65 1.21
C TYR A 79 -11.06 3.34 1.15
N LEU A 80 -11.32 2.81 -0.05
CA LEU A 80 -11.96 1.52 -0.28
C LEU A 80 -10.97 0.41 -0.65
N ARG A 81 -9.66 0.71 -0.57
CA ARG A 81 -8.58 -0.24 -0.85
C ARG A 81 -7.85 -0.59 0.44
N PRO A 82 -7.28 -1.80 0.53
CA PRO A 82 -6.40 -2.12 1.64
C PRO A 82 -5.14 -1.25 1.61
N VAL A 83 -4.66 -0.85 2.78
CA VAL A 83 -3.32 -0.28 2.95
C VAL A 83 -2.34 -1.45 2.94
N PRO A 84 -1.43 -1.53 1.94
CA PRO A 84 -0.48 -2.62 1.85
C PRO A 84 0.57 -2.52 2.95
N ALA A 85 1.24 -3.64 3.25
CA ALA A 85 2.38 -3.64 4.14
C ALA A 85 3.51 -2.73 3.61
N MET A 86 4.14 -1.98 4.51
CA MET A 86 5.25 -1.07 4.22
C MET A 86 6.44 -1.40 5.10
N THR A 87 7.65 -1.19 4.60
CA THR A 87 8.91 -1.43 5.31
C THR A 87 9.97 -0.44 4.85
N LEU A 88 11.13 -0.44 5.50
CA LEU A 88 12.31 0.32 5.08
C LEU A 88 13.39 -0.62 4.58
N ILE A 89 13.94 -0.32 3.40
CA ILE A 89 15.09 -1.00 2.83
C ILE A 89 16.32 -0.14 3.06
N GLU A 90 17.39 -0.76 3.56
CA GLU A 90 18.72 -0.17 3.73
C GLU A 90 19.68 -0.84 2.74
N TYR A 91 20.34 -0.03 1.93
CA TYR A 91 21.45 -0.47 1.09
C TYR A 91 22.78 -0.29 1.81
N THR A 92 23.67 -1.27 1.65
CA THR A 92 25.06 -1.21 2.09
C THR A 92 25.96 -1.24 0.86
N PRO A 93 26.49 -0.08 0.41
CA PRO A 93 27.40 -0.03 -0.72
C PRO A 93 28.72 -0.74 -0.41
N ASP A 94 29.23 -1.45 -1.41
CA ASP A 94 30.56 -2.07 -1.35
C ASP A 94 31.64 -1.02 -1.67
N MET A 95 32.31 -0.55 -0.62
CA MET A 95 33.30 0.54 -0.70
C MET A 95 34.55 0.17 -1.51
N ASP A 96 34.81 -1.12 -1.72
CA ASP A 96 35.97 -1.57 -2.51
C ASP A 96 35.65 -1.57 -4.02
N LYS A 97 34.38 -1.61 -4.40
CA LYS A 97 33.92 -1.77 -5.78
C LYS A 97 33.27 -0.52 -6.38
N SER A 98 32.80 0.40 -5.54
CA SER A 98 32.06 1.59 -5.96
C SER A 98 32.79 2.86 -5.55
N SER A 99 33.43 3.51 -6.52
CA SER A 99 34.00 4.86 -6.39
C SER A 99 33.13 5.94 -7.03
N VAL A 100 32.03 5.55 -7.70
CA VAL A 100 31.14 6.44 -8.46
C VAL A 100 29.73 6.36 -7.89
N PRO A 101 29.01 7.49 -7.75
CA PRO A 101 27.61 7.51 -7.35
C PRO A 101 26.71 6.64 -8.23
N VAL A 102 25.87 5.82 -7.62
CA VAL A 102 24.89 4.96 -8.31
C VAL A 102 23.47 5.31 -7.87
N LEU A 103 22.59 5.53 -8.85
CA LEU A 103 21.17 5.77 -8.61
C LEU A 103 20.41 4.45 -8.63
N ILE A 104 19.71 4.15 -7.54
CA ILE A 104 18.67 3.12 -7.49
C ILE A 104 17.33 3.81 -7.72
N PRO A 105 16.64 3.52 -8.83
CA PRO A 105 15.39 4.18 -9.14
C PRO A 105 14.26 3.66 -8.26
N ARG A 106 13.29 4.54 -8.00
CA ARG A 106 11.95 4.18 -7.54
C ARG A 106 11.37 3.11 -8.47
N ASN A 107 10.55 2.24 -7.90
CA ASN A 107 9.93 1.09 -8.55
C ASN A 107 10.83 -0.13 -8.73
N GLU A 108 12.07 -0.09 -8.25
CA GLU A 108 12.89 -1.29 -8.10
C GLU A 108 12.17 -2.30 -7.19
N GLN A 109 12.21 -3.58 -7.56
CA GLN A 109 11.50 -4.65 -6.85
C GLN A 109 12.45 -5.56 -6.06
N PHE A 110 12.01 -5.91 -4.85
CA PHE A 110 12.69 -6.80 -3.91
C PHE A 110 11.79 -7.95 -3.55
N THR A 111 12.39 -9.09 -3.22
CA THR A 111 11.67 -10.27 -2.77
C THR A 111 12.25 -10.80 -1.47
N THR A 112 11.43 -11.49 -0.70
CA THR A 112 11.95 -12.41 0.33
C THR A 112 12.68 -13.57 -0.34
N ASN A 113 13.65 -14.17 0.34
CA ASN A 113 14.23 -15.43 -0.14
C ASN A 113 13.14 -16.51 -0.18
N ALA A 114 13.13 -17.33 -1.24
CA ALA A 114 12.22 -18.45 -1.35
C ALA A 114 12.49 -19.43 -0.19
N GLY A 115 11.43 -19.84 0.53
CA GLY A 115 11.51 -20.84 1.61
C GLY A 115 11.57 -20.31 3.06
N GLU A 116 11.74 -19.01 3.31
CA GLU A 116 11.77 -18.47 4.69
C GLU A 116 10.41 -18.03 5.24
N ILE A 117 9.38 -17.93 4.38
CA ILE A 117 8.01 -17.71 4.83
C ILE A 117 7.52 -19.03 5.44
N ARG A 118 7.61 -19.13 6.77
CA ARG A 118 7.03 -20.23 7.54
C ARG A 118 5.51 -20.12 7.52
N VAL A 119 4.90 -20.61 6.46
CA VAL A 119 3.48 -20.93 6.50
C VAL A 119 3.37 -22.17 7.40
N ASP A 120 2.87 -22.01 8.63
CA ASP A 120 2.51 -23.11 9.54
C ASP A 120 1.29 -23.88 9.01
N GLU A 121 1.32 -24.29 7.73
CA GLU A 121 0.34 -25.21 7.16
C GLU A 121 0.90 -26.63 7.24
N VAL A 122 0.24 -27.46 8.06
CA VAL A 122 0.45 -28.91 8.13
C VAL A 122 -0.01 -29.52 6.80
N LEU A 123 0.87 -29.51 5.79
CA LEU A 123 0.59 -30.16 4.51
C LEU A 123 0.89 -31.67 4.59
N PRO A 124 0.06 -32.53 3.96
CA PRO A 124 0.28 -33.98 3.92
C PRO A 124 1.62 -34.35 3.27
N SER A 125 2.25 -35.40 3.80
CA SER A 125 3.64 -35.83 3.56
C SER A 125 4.06 -36.18 2.11
N ASP A 126 3.18 -36.10 1.11
CA ASP A 126 3.43 -36.71 -0.22
C ASP A 126 3.29 -35.75 -1.43
N ALA A 127 3.16 -34.44 -1.22
CA ALA A 127 3.28 -33.47 -2.32
C ALA A 127 4.75 -33.05 -2.50
N LYS A 128 5.26 -33.01 -3.76
CA LYS A 128 6.52 -32.33 -4.08
C LYS A 128 6.47 -30.95 -3.41
N LYS A 129 7.43 -30.65 -2.53
CA LYS A 129 7.57 -29.33 -1.88
C LYS A 129 7.87 -28.28 -2.96
N GLU A 130 6.85 -27.82 -3.66
CA GLU A 130 6.96 -26.55 -4.38
C GLU A 130 7.11 -25.46 -3.33
N GLU A 131 8.18 -24.67 -3.48
CA GLU A 131 8.41 -23.54 -2.59
C GLU A 131 7.32 -22.49 -2.84
N PRO A 132 6.70 -21.94 -1.78
CA PRO A 132 5.70 -20.90 -1.93
C PRO A 132 6.31 -19.66 -2.59
N PRO A 133 5.53 -18.90 -3.40
CA PRO A 133 6.05 -17.72 -4.05
C PRO A 133 6.43 -16.65 -3.02
N PRO A 134 7.53 -15.91 -3.26
CA PRO A 134 8.03 -14.92 -2.31
C PRO A 134 7.11 -13.69 -2.24
N CYS A 135 7.22 -12.93 -1.15
CA CYS A 135 6.59 -11.63 -1.06
C CYS A 135 7.41 -10.60 -1.82
N THR A 136 6.74 -9.73 -2.59
CA THR A 136 7.40 -8.72 -3.43
C THR A 136 7.13 -7.32 -2.89
N PHE A 137 8.19 -6.52 -2.75
CA PHE A 137 8.13 -5.12 -2.34
C PHE A 137 8.70 -4.23 -3.43
N THR A 138 8.16 -3.02 -3.55
CA THR A 138 8.57 -2.03 -4.54
C THR A 138 9.08 -0.79 -3.84
N LEU A 139 10.25 -0.31 -4.24
CA LEU A 139 10.88 0.89 -3.70
C LEU A 139 10.03 2.13 -4.00
N CYS A 140 9.74 2.93 -2.97
CA CYS A 140 8.87 4.10 -3.10
C CYS A 140 9.62 5.39 -3.45
N ARG A 141 10.94 5.46 -3.24
CA ARG A 141 11.76 6.66 -3.46
C ARG A 141 13.11 6.29 -4.06
N ASP A 142 13.64 7.19 -4.87
CA ASP A 142 15.00 7.07 -5.40
C ASP A 142 16.03 7.08 -4.27
N ILE A 143 17.10 6.30 -4.42
CA ILE A 143 18.25 6.30 -3.52
C ILE A 143 19.52 6.55 -4.33
N TRP A 144 20.31 7.54 -3.91
CA TRP A 144 21.68 7.70 -4.40
C TRP A 144 22.65 6.99 -3.47
N LEU A 145 23.30 5.95 -3.97
CA LEU A 145 24.42 5.29 -3.31
C LEU A 145 25.67 6.09 -3.61
N LEU A 146 26.20 6.75 -2.58
CA LEU A 146 27.46 7.48 -2.67
C LEU A 146 28.59 6.60 -2.12
N PRO A 147 29.83 6.83 -2.57
CA PRO A 147 31.01 6.10 -2.07
C PRO A 147 31.45 6.62 -0.67
N VAL A 148 30.49 6.77 0.24
CA VAL A 148 30.71 7.22 1.62
C VAL A 148 29.95 6.35 2.61
N ARG A 149 30.49 6.19 3.81
CA ARG A 149 29.84 5.44 4.89
C ARG A 149 29.90 6.25 6.18
N LEU A 150 28.81 6.24 6.93
CA LEU A 150 28.78 6.84 8.26
C LEU A 150 29.49 5.91 9.26
N GLU A 151 30.54 6.44 9.88
CA GLU A 151 31.31 5.70 10.89
C GLU A 151 30.89 6.07 12.31
N GLN A 152 30.70 7.36 12.55
CA GLN A 152 30.45 7.84 13.90
C GLN A 152 29.54 9.07 13.91
N ILE A 153 28.72 9.16 14.95
CA ILE A 153 27.98 10.36 15.33
C ILE A 153 28.25 10.65 16.80
N GLU A 154 28.57 11.91 17.10
CA GLU A 154 28.93 12.35 18.44
C GLU A 154 28.19 13.62 18.82
N ASN A 155 27.69 13.65 20.06
CA ASN A 155 27.22 14.88 20.65
C ASN A 155 28.42 15.65 21.22
N ARG A 156 28.76 16.79 20.59
CA ARG A 156 29.82 17.71 21.02
C ARG A 156 29.23 19.02 21.55
N SER A 157 27.96 18.99 21.96
CA SER A 157 27.27 20.16 22.50
C SER A 157 28.02 20.76 23.68
N THR A 158 28.03 22.08 23.71
CA THR A 158 28.45 22.86 24.87
C THR A 158 27.24 23.17 25.74
N THR A 159 27.45 23.82 26.89
CA THR A 159 26.35 24.27 27.76
C THR A 159 25.44 25.32 27.12
N ARG A 160 25.90 26.00 26.05
CA ARG A 160 25.16 27.08 25.38
C ARG A 160 24.68 26.72 23.98
N ASN A 161 25.49 25.97 23.22
CA ASN A 161 25.21 25.66 21.82
C ASN A 161 25.22 24.14 21.60
N GLY A 162 24.27 23.66 20.79
CA GLY A 162 24.22 22.26 20.39
C GLY A 162 25.16 22.00 19.23
N VAL A 163 25.89 20.89 19.27
CA VAL A 163 26.77 20.47 18.19
C VAL A 163 26.69 18.96 18.02
N ILE A 164 26.45 18.52 16.79
CA ILE A 164 26.56 17.11 16.39
C ILE A 164 27.66 16.98 15.34
N ASN A 165 28.65 16.15 15.62
CA ASN A 165 29.65 15.77 14.63
C ASN A 165 29.25 14.44 14.00
N ILE A 166 29.26 14.39 12.67
CA ILE A 166 29.00 13.18 11.88
C ILE A 166 30.24 12.90 11.05
N THR A 167 30.93 11.79 11.32
CA THR A 167 32.15 11.40 10.65
C THR A 167 31.86 10.31 9.62
N PHE A 168 32.32 10.55 8.40
CA PHE A 168 32.17 9.66 7.26
C PHE A 168 33.53 9.13 6.81
N SER A 169 33.57 7.86 6.39
CA SER A 169 34.66 7.29 5.60
C SER A 169 34.32 7.40 4.11
N VAL A 170 35.36 7.54 3.28
CA VAL A 170 35.24 7.67 1.82
C VAL A 170 35.92 6.49 1.14
N ALA A 171 35.33 5.98 0.05
CA ALA A 171 35.91 4.86 -0.67
C ALA A 171 37.26 5.25 -1.31
N PRO A 172 38.26 4.34 -1.33
CA PRO A 172 39.55 4.61 -1.94
C PRO A 172 39.41 5.03 -3.41
N GLY A 173 40.14 6.07 -3.82
CA GLY A 173 40.13 6.57 -5.21
C GLY A 173 38.90 7.41 -5.60
N THR A 174 38.03 7.74 -4.64
CA THR A 174 36.92 8.69 -4.87
C THR A 174 37.45 10.11 -5.08
N ASP A 175 36.97 10.78 -6.13
CA ASP A 175 37.19 12.20 -6.32
C ASP A 175 36.13 13.02 -5.58
N PHE A 176 36.55 13.79 -4.56
CA PHE A 176 35.69 14.66 -3.77
C PHE A 176 34.94 15.69 -4.62
N ARG A 177 35.46 16.08 -5.79
CA ARG A 177 34.78 17.00 -6.71
C ARG A 177 33.49 16.39 -7.28
N THR A 178 33.48 15.07 -7.49
CA THR A 178 32.32 14.34 -8.03
C THR A 178 31.31 13.97 -6.94
N LEU A 179 31.69 14.14 -5.66
CA LEU A 179 30.88 13.80 -4.51
C LEU A 179 29.87 14.92 -4.23
N ASP A 180 28.69 14.78 -4.82
CA ASP A 180 27.55 15.67 -4.53
C ASP A 180 26.87 15.26 -3.21
N LEU A 181 27.26 15.94 -2.12
CA LEU A 181 26.70 15.71 -0.78
C LEU A 181 25.21 16.07 -0.68
N ASN A 182 24.64 16.83 -1.61
CA ASN A 182 23.19 17.13 -1.62
C ASN A 182 22.33 15.89 -1.93
N LYS A 183 22.95 14.80 -2.38
CA LYS A 183 22.28 13.52 -2.61
C LYS A 183 22.24 12.63 -1.37
N LEU A 184 22.89 13.03 -0.28
CA LEU A 184 22.78 12.32 0.99
C LEU A 184 21.39 12.53 1.59
N ARG A 185 20.86 11.43 2.10
CA ARG A 185 19.60 11.39 2.84
C ARG A 185 19.85 10.66 4.15
N PHE A 186 19.48 11.29 5.25
CA PHE A 186 19.46 10.66 6.56
C PHE A 186 18.07 10.11 6.86
N TRP A 187 18.03 8.91 7.41
CA TRP A 187 16.85 8.40 8.13
C TRP A 187 17.15 8.37 9.64
N LEU A 188 16.22 8.85 10.45
CA LEU A 188 16.34 8.81 11.92
C LEU A 188 16.04 7.39 12.41
N GLY A 189 17.08 6.63 12.73
CA GLY A 189 17.03 5.18 12.93
C GLY A 189 17.18 4.69 14.36
N ASN A 190 17.10 5.57 15.34
CA ASN A 190 17.01 5.19 16.75
C ASN A 190 15.80 4.27 17.00
N ASP A 191 15.96 3.26 17.87
CA ASP A 191 14.83 2.44 18.32
C ASP A 191 13.91 3.20 19.30
N ASP A 192 14.40 4.29 19.90
CA ASP A 192 13.65 5.09 20.86
C ASP A 192 12.98 6.31 20.21
N ASN A 193 11.65 6.36 20.29
CA ASN A 193 10.86 7.46 19.71
C ASN A 193 11.26 8.84 20.26
N TYR A 194 11.58 8.93 21.56
CA TYR A 194 11.98 10.20 22.17
C TYR A 194 13.20 10.82 21.47
N THR A 195 14.30 10.07 21.27
CA THR A 195 15.46 10.62 20.56
C THR A 195 15.13 10.99 19.13
N ARG A 196 14.32 10.19 18.41
CA ARG A 196 13.92 10.51 17.03
C ARG A 196 13.14 11.82 16.97
N ASP A 197 12.13 11.99 17.82
CA ASP A 197 11.26 13.16 17.84
C ASP A 197 12.04 14.42 18.23
N GLN A 198 12.96 14.30 19.20
CA GLN A 198 13.84 15.41 19.56
C GLN A 198 14.83 15.73 18.43
N LEU A 199 15.46 14.72 17.80
CA LEU A 199 16.35 14.97 16.66
C LEU A 199 15.61 15.63 15.50
N TYR A 200 14.39 15.18 15.21
CA TYR A 200 13.52 15.77 14.19
C TYR A 200 13.28 17.26 14.48
N LEU A 201 12.86 17.59 15.70
CA LEU A 201 12.65 18.97 16.13
C LEU A 201 13.93 19.81 16.02
N TRP A 202 15.08 19.26 16.42
CA TRP A 202 16.36 19.98 16.33
C TRP A 202 16.79 20.24 14.90
N PHE A 203 16.57 19.30 14.00
CA PHE A 203 16.91 19.44 12.59
C PHE A 203 16.00 20.44 11.87
N CYS A 204 14.72 20.52 12.24
CA CYS A 204 13.77 21.45 11.64
C CYS A 204 13.88 22.88 12.20
N GLU A 205 13.90 23.04 13.54
CA GLU A 205 13.68 24.35 14.17
C GLU A 205 14.95 24.99 14.73
N TYR A 206 15.91 24.19 15.19
CA TYR A 206 17.08 24.71 15.93
C TYR A 206 18.38 24.69 15.12
N LEU A 207 18.40 24.11 13.91
CA LEU A 207 19.57 24.07 13.05
C LEU A 207 19.97 25.48 12.59
N GLN A 208 21.21 25.88 12.90
CA GLN A 208 21.75 27.19 12.53
C GLN A 208 22.59 27.13 11.25
N GLY A 209 23.20 25.98 10.97
CA GLY A 209 24.05 25.75 9.80
C GLY A 209 25.00 24.58 10.04
N ALA A 210 25.90 24.36 9.08
CA ALA A 210 26.89 23.30 9.17
C ALA A 210 28.27 23.74 8.69
N ASP A 211 29.28 22.98 9.09
CA ASP A 211 30.65 23.12 8.60
C ASP A 211 31.20 21.73 8.25
N LEU A 212 32.05 21.67 7.24
CA LEU A 212 32.67 20.44 6.76
C LEU A 212 34.18 20.51 7.02
N THR A 213 34.73 19.49 7.68
CA THR A 213 36.17 19.35 7.91
C THR A 213 36.69 18.16 7.12
N VAL A 214 37.63 18.40 6.19
CA VAL A 214 38.27 17.38 5.34
C VAL A 214 39.77 17.51 5.50
N GLY A 215 40.41 16.56 6.20
CA GLY A 215 41.82 16.69 6.60
C GLY A 215 42.05 17.96 7.43
N GLU A 216 42.94 18.85 6.97
CA GLU A 216 43.20 20.14 7.61
C GLU A 216 42.30 21.28 7.09
N GLN A 217 41.51 21.04 6.04
CA GLN A 217 40.66 22.07 5.44
C GLN A 217 39.31 22.14 6.14
N HIS A 218 38.89 23.36 6.46
CA HIS A 218 37.59 23.65 7.06
C HIS A 218 36.74 24.50 6.11
N ILE A 219 35.64 23.93 5.63
CA ILE A 219 34.73 24.52 4.64
C ILE A 219 33.43 24.89 5.36
N ARG A 220 33.07 26.17 5.36
CA ARG A 220 31.78 26.60 5.91
C ARG A 220 30.66 26.32 4.91
N LEU A 221 29.51 25.86 5.41
CA LEU A 221 28.32 25.60 4.60
C LEU A 221 27.19 26.57 5.01
N PRO A 222 27.23 27.84 4.55
CA PRO A 222 26.29 28.87 5.00
C PRO A 222 24.85 28.62 4.54
N GLU A 223 24.65 27.96 3.39
CA GLU A 223 23.34 27.65 2.83
C GLU A 223 22.83 26.25 3.25
N PHE A 224 23.56 25.58 4.15
CA PHE A 224 23.23 24.23 4.55
C PHE A 224 21.88 24.16 5.27
N MET A 225 21.04 23.23 4.82
CA MET A 225 19.77 22.92 5.47
C MET A 225 19.47 21.43 5.39
N LEU A 226 18.72 20.93 6.37
CA LEU A 226 18.12 19.60 6.34
C LEU A 226 16.65 19.75 5.97
N LYS A 227 16.26 19.25 4.80
CA LYS A 227 14.86 19.29 4.34
C LYS A 227 14.15 17.99 4.73
N ALA A 228 13.08 18.09 5.50
CA ALA A 228 12.25 16.93 5.83
C ALA A 228 11.60 16.34 4.56
N VAL A 229 11.58 15.00 4.45
CA VAL A 229 11.10 14.25 3.29
C VAL A 229 9.85 13.45 3.65
N GLY A 230 8.90 13.34 2.73
CA GLY A 230 7.64 12.61 2.94
C GLY A 230 6.38 13.40 2.58
N PHE A 231 6.50 14.72 2.48
CA PHE A 231 5.36 15.62 2.28
C PHE A 231 5.10 15.94 0.80
N GLU A 232 6.10 15.78 -0.06
CA GLU A 232 5.97 16.15 -1.46
C GLU A 232 5.22 15.08 -2.27
N PRO A 233 4.61 15.41 -3.43
CA PRO A 233 3.94 14.44 -4.30
C PRO A 233 4.84 13.25 -4.71
N GLN A 234 6.10 13.51 -5.03
CA GLN A 234 7.08 12.49 -5.41
C GLN A 234 7.46 11.53 -4.27
N ASP A 235 7.19 11.90 -3.01
CA ASP A 235 7.49 11.08 -1.84
C ASP A 235 6.38 10.07 -1.51
N ALA A 236 5.25 10.13 -2.24
CA ALA A 236 4.09 9.25 -2.08
C ALA A 236 4.50 7.78 -2.11
N MET A 237 4.05 7.02 -1.13
CA MET A 237 4.16 5.56 -1.13
C MET A 237 2.91 4.93 -1.74
N LEU A 238 1.73 5.43 -1.35
CA LEU A 238 0.45 4.96 -1.89
C LEU A 238 0.15 5.60 -3.26
N PRO A 239 -0.36 4.82 -4.24
CA PRO A 239 -0.81 5.39 -5.51
C PRO A 239 -1.96 6.37 -5.29
N TRP A 240 -1.70 7.68 -5.34
CA TRP A 240 -2.70 8.72 -5.09
C TRP A 240 -3.22 9.34 -6.40
N PRO A 241 -4.55 9.58 -6.54
CA PRO A 241 -5.08 10.27 -7.70
C PRO A 241 -4.54 11.69 -7.84
N LYS A 242 -4.23 12.13 -9.06
CA LYS A 242 -3.67 13.47 -9.33
C LYS A 242 -4.65 14.61 -9.03
N ASN A 243 -5.95 14.33 -9.06
CA ASN A 243 -7.01 15.33 -8.95
C ASN A 243 -7.46 15.56 -7.49
N VAL A 244 -6.77 14.96 -6.52
CA VAL A 244 -7.10 15.05 -5.10
C VAL A 244 -5.97 15.72 -4.33
N HIS A 245 -6.31 16.56 -3.36
CA HIS A 245 -5.33 17.17 -2.46
C HIS A 245 -4.43 16.13 -1.77
N SER A 246 -3.12 16.35 -1.80
CA SER A 246 -2.12 15.46 -1.20
C SER A 246 -2.16 15.42 0.33
N GLY A 247 -2.79 16.39 1.00
CA GLY A 247 -2.91 16.43 2.46
C GLY A 247 -3.55 15.16 3.04
N TYR A 248 -4.59 14.64 2.38
CA TYR A 248 -5.24 13.38 2.77
C TYR A 248 -4.31 12.17 2.63
N ARG A 249 -3.47 12.14 1.58
CA ARG A 249 -2.43 11.13 1.42
C ARG A 249 -1.46 11.16 2.59
N ILE A 250 -0.97 12.35 2.94
CA ILE A 250 0.01 12.55 4.03
C ILE A 250 -0.56 12.05 5.35
N LEU A 251 -1.81 12.41 5.68
CA LEU A 251 -2.47 11.92 6.90
C LEU A 251 -2.58 10.40 6.92
N GLN A 252 -3.04 9.79 5.82
CA GLN A 252 -3.17 8.34 5.74
C GLN A 252 -1.80 7.64 5.88
N GLU A 253 -0.78 8.11 5.15
CA GLU A 253 0.57 7.55 5.22
C GLU A 253 1.20 7.75 6.61
N TYR A 254 0.97 8.90 7.26
CA TYR A 254 1.52 9.18 8.58
C TYR A 254 0.95 8.25 9.65
N PHE A 255 -0.37 8.04 9.67
CA PHE A 255 -0.99 7.12 10.64
C PHE A 255 -0.70 5.65 10.34
N CYS A 256 -0.50 5.28 9.07
CA CYS A 256 -0.19 3.89 8.70
C CYS A 256 1.31 3.55 8.87
N TYR A 257 2.20 4.49 8.58
CA TYR A 257 3.64 4.28 8.59
C TYR A 257 4.44 5.58 8.85
N PRO A 258 4.55 6.01 10.12
CA PRO A 258 5.25 7.25 10.50
C PRO A 258 6.73 7.29 10.06
N ASP A 259 7.39 6.13 10.00
CA ASP A 259 8.80 5.99 9.63
C ASP A 259 9.13 6.58 8.26
N ALA A 260 8.15 6.68 7.36
CA ALA A 260 8.31 7.30 6.04
C ALA A 260 8.54 8.82 6.08
N PHE A 261 8.27 9.47 7.21
CA PHE A 261 8.40 10.92 7.40
C PHE A 261 9.65 11.32 8.20
N LEU A 262 10.43 10.34 8.67
CA LEU A 262 11.59 10.55 9.53
C LEU A 262 12.89 10.61 8.73
N PHE A 263 12.81 11.29 7.58
CA PHE A 263 13.87 11.44 6.61
C PHE A 263 14.25 12.91 6.41
N PHE A 264 15.54 13.15 6.18
CA PHE A 264 16.08 14.48 5.89
C PHE A 264 17.06 14.42 4.72
N ASP A 265 16.81 15.26 3.70
CA ASP A 265 17.76 15.50 2.62
C ASP A 265 18.72 16.61 3.01
N LEU A 266 20.01 16.41 2.74
CA LEU A 266 21.01 17.47 2.85
C LEU A 266 20.85 18.39 1.64
N CYS A 267 20.77 19.69 1.87
CA CYS A 267 20.69 20.70 0.83
C CYS A 267 21.66 21.85 1.12
N GLY A 268 22.08 22.56 0.09
CA GLY A 268 22.95 23.74 0.23
C GLY A 268 24.43 23.41 0.47
N CYS A 269 24.86 22.20 0.11
CA CYS A 269 26.28 21.84 0.05
C CYS A 269 26.86 22.33 -1.29
N PRO A 270 27.89 23.20 -1.30
CA PRO A 270 28.57 23.58 -2.52
C PRO A 270 29.43 22.42 -3.05
N ALA A 271 29.84 22.51 -4.31
CA ALA A 271 30.84 21.60 -4.86
C ALA A 271 32.14 21.69 -4.04
N LEU A 272 32.70 20.53 -3.69
CA LEU A 272 33.91 20.47 -2.87
C LEU A 272 35.14 20.93 -3.67
N PRO A 273 36.09 21.64 -3.02
CA PRO A 273 37.32 22.11 -3.66
C PRO A 273 38.16 20.99 -4.30
N ASP A 274 38.86 21.33 -5.38
CA ASP A 274 39.81 20.44 -6.04
C ASP A 274 41.01 20.12 -5.11
N GLY A 275 41.56 18.90 -5.23
CA GLY A 275 42.77 18.49 -4.51
C GLY A 275 42.55 17.99 -3.08
N LEU A 276 41.30 17.91 -2.62
CA LEU A 276 40.96 17.24 -1.37
C LEU A 276 41.24 15.73 -1.46
N GLN A 277 42.08 15.24 -0.56
CA GLN A 277 42.32 13.81 -0.37
C GLN A 277 42.28 13.51 1.12
N ALA A 278 41.29 12.72 1.53
CA ALA A 278 41.16 12.24 2.89
C ALA A 278 40.39 10.91 2.90
N GLU A 279 40.76 10.02 3.81
CA GLU A 279 39.99 8.79 4.06
C GLU A 279 38.71 9.08 4.84
N PHE A 280 38.69 10.19 5.58
CA PHE A 280 37.57 10.61 6.42
C PHE A 280 37.27 12.10 6.27
N PHE A 281 36.00 12.45 6.43
CA PHE A 281 35.57 13.84 6.64
C PHE A 281 34.51 13.92 7.73
N THR A 282 34.37 15.10 8.36
CA THR A 282 33.38 15.33 9.41
C THR A 282 32.45 16.47 9.03
N LEU A 283 31.15 16.18 9.01
CA LEU A 283 30.09 17.18 8.93
C LEU A 283 29.69 17.58 10.36
N GLN A 284 29.88 18.84 10.71
CA GLN A 284 29.50 19.41 11.99
C GLN A 284 28.20 20.19 11.83
N LEU A 285 27.13 19.73 12.47
CA LEU A 285 25.85 20.45 12.57
C LEU A 285 25.86 21.34 13.81
N ARG A 286 25.51 22.61 13.64
CA ARG A 286 25.42 23.60 14.72
C ARG A 286 23.97 23.97 15.00
N PHE A 287 23.61 23.98 16.28
CA PHE A 287 22.26 24.28 16.74
C PHE A 287 22.24 25.49 17.68
N THR A 288 21.15 26.24 17.64
CA THR A 288 20.91 27.41 18.49
C THR A 288 20.75 27.08 19.98
N ARG A 289 20.44 25.81 20.30
CA ARG A 289 20.23 25.31 21.67
C ARG A 289 21.04 24.03 21.89
N PRO A 290 21.50 23.75 23.12
CA PRO A 290 22.15 22.47 23.43
C PRO A 290 21.20 21.30 23.18
N LEU A 291 21.74 20.14 22.82
CA LEU A 291 20.94 18.92 22.75
C LEU A 291 20.49 18.51 24.17
N PRO A 292 19.24 18.03 24.36
CA PRO A 292 18.75 17.48 25.61
C PRO A 292 19.66 16.35 26.10
N VAL A 293 19.85 16.30 27.42
CA VAL A 293 20.78 15.34 28.06
C VAL A 293 20.34 13.89 27.84
N ASP A 294 19.03 13.67 27.68
CA ASP A 294 18.45 12.34 27.51
C ASP A 294 18.57 11.79 26.07
N ILE A 295 19.02 12.61 25.10
CA ILE A 295 19.26 12.13 23.73
C ILE A 295 20.44 11.17 23.72
N ARG A 296 20.20 9.98 23.15
CA ARG A 296 21.23 8.94 23.00
C ARG A 296 21.63 8.81 21.54
N LEU A 297 22.71 9.47 21.16
CA LEU A 297 23.30 9.31 19.84
C LEU A 297 24.08 7.99 19.77
N ARG A 298 23.78 7.21 18.74
CA ARG A 298 24.42 5.93 18.39
C ARG A 298 24.73 5.94 16.90
N ARG A 299 25.62 5.06 16.45
CA ARG A 299 25.99 4.97 15.02
C ARG A 299 24.76 4.84 14.10
N ASP A 300 23.73 4.13 14.55
CA ASP A 300 22.49 3.89 13.82
C ASP A 300 21.40 4.96 14.03
N SER A 301 21.68 6.01 14.82
CA SER A 301 20.77 7.15 14.97
C SER A 301 20.51 7.87 13.64
N LEU A 302 21.52 7.95 12.78
CA LEU A 302 21.39 8.40 11.40
C LEU A 302 21.82 7.26 10.49
N ARG A 303 20.89 6.74 9.69
CA ARG A 303 21.19 5.75 8.67
C ARG A 303 21.19 6.38 7.29
N LEU A 304 22.11 5.91 6.45
CA LEU A 304 22.22 6.30 5.04
C LEU A 304 21.56 5.26 4.15
N TYR A 305 21.31 5.63 2.90
CA TYR A 305 20.87 4.72 1.83
C TYR A 305 19.62 3.91 2.19
N CYS A 306 18.73 4.54 2.95
CA CYS A 306 17.44 4.00 3.34
C CYS A 306 16.33 4.59 2.47
N ALA A 307 15.35 3.79 2.09
CA ALA A 307 14.07 4.33 1.58
C ALA A 307 12.91 3.37 1.87
N PRO A 308 11.68 3.92 1.95
CA PRO A 308 10.50 3.09 2.14
C PRO A 308 10.25 2.20 0.93
N ALA A 309 9.78 0.99 1.19
CA ALA A 309 9.29 0.05 0.20
C ALA A 309 7.89 -0.43 0.60
N ILE A 310 7.05 -0.66 -0.40
CA ILE A 310 5.65 -1.02 -0.23
C ILE A 310 5.36 -2.37 -0.88
N ASN A 311 4.52 -3.18 -0.26
CA ASN A 311 4.09 -4.48 -0.78
C ASN A 311 3.04 -4.33 -1.89
N LEU A 312 3.44 -3.69 -2.99
CA LEU A 312 2.68 -3.56 -4.22
C LEU A 312 3.56 -3.96 -5.39
N PHE A 313 3.04 -4.76 -6.31
CA PHE A 313 3.77 -5.19 -7.50
C PHE A 313 2.82 -5.48 -8.64
N ILE A 314 3.33 -5.42 -9.86
CA ILE A 314 2.55 -5.76 -11.05
C ILE A 314 2.45 -7.28 -11.16
N HIS A 315 1.23 -7.76 -11.38
CA HIS A 315 0.94 -9.17 -11.63
C HIS A 315 -0.16 -9.28 -12.70
N HIS A 316 -0.38 -10.48 -13.22
CA HIS A 316 -1.48 -10.75 -14.15
C HIS A 316 -2.53 -11.64 -13.51
N ALA A 317 -3.80 -11.42 -13.84
CA ALA A 317 -4.84 -12.37 -13.46
C ALA A 317 -4.73 -13.65 -14.28
N GLU A 318 -5.33 -14.72 -13.77
CA GLU A 318 -5.64 -15.85 -14.64
C GLU A 318 -6.58 -15.43 -15.78
N ALA A 319 -6.37 -16.02 -16.95
CA ALA A 319 -7.15 -15.69 -18.14
C ALA A 319 -8.64 -15.98 -17.91
N ILE A 320 -9.48 -15.03 -18.27
CA ILE A 320 -10.94 -15.14 -18.15
C ILE A 320 -11.50 -15.38 -19.55
N THR A 321 -12.20 -16.50 -19.74
CA THR A 321 -12.94 -16.75 -20.98
C THR A 321 -14.36 -16.20 -20.84
N LEU A 322 -14.73 -15.30 -21.76
CA LEU A 322 -16.08 -14.75 -21.82
C LEU A 322 -16.99 -15.73 -22.58
N ASP A 323 -17.96 -16.28 -21.86
CA ASP A 323 -18.92 -17.28 -22.34
C ASP A 323 -20.39 -16.80 -22.32
N ASN A 324 -20.61 -15.55 -21.88
CA ASN A 324 -21.91 -14.91 -21.66
C ASN A 324 -22.87 -15.68 -20.73
N ARG A 325 -22.39 -16.69 -19.99
CA ARG A 325 -23.21 -17.49 -19.06
C ARG A 325 -23.34 -16.87 -17.68
N ARG A 326 -22.44 -15.95 -17.37
CA ARG A 326 -22.34 -15.29 -16.07
C ARG A 326 -22.35 -13.79 -16.29
N ALA A 327 -23.07 -13.09 -15.43
CA ALA A 327 -23.07 -11.64 -15.40
C ALA A 327 -21.71 -11.09 -14.95
N ASP A 328 -21.11 -11.74 -13.95
CA ASP A 328 -19.85 -11.34 -13.34
C ASP A 328 -18.83 -12.50 -13.38
N TYR A 329 -17.60 -12.17 -13.75
CA TYR A 329 -16.49 -13.12 -13.87
C TYR A 329 -15.53 -12.98 -12.67
N PRO A 330 -15.10 -14.09 -12.05
CA PRO A 330 -14.16 -14.03 -10.93
C PRO A 330 -12.79 -13.51 -11.41
N LEU A 331 -12.26 -12.51 -10.70
CA LEU A 331 -10.95 -11.93 -10.96
C LEU A 331 -9.95 -12.49 -9.94
N VAL A 332 -9.15 -13.47 -10.36
CA VAL A 332 -8.23 -14.20 -9.47
C VAL A 332 -6.80 -14.05 -9.98
N PRO A 333 -5.86 -13.52 -9.16
CA PRO A 333 -4.45 -13.45 -9.53
C PRO A 333 -3.78 -14.81 -9.74
N SER A 334 -4.09 -15.79 -8.88
CA SER A 334 -3.60 -17.17 -8.95
C SER A 334 -4.57 -18.11 -8.24
N ARG A 335 -5.00 -19.19 -8.90
CA ARG A 335 -5.76 -20.29 -8.27
C ARG A 335 -4.86 -21.29 -7.56
N HIS A 336 -3.59 -21.36 -7.94
CA HIS A 336 -2.61 -22.25 -7.29
C HIS A 336 -2.20 -21.70 -5.92
N TYR A 337 -2.00 -20.38 -5.83
CA TYR A 337 -1.63 -19.71 -4.58
C TYR A 337 -2.60 -18.57 -4.21
N PRO A 338 -3.89 -18.85 -3.93
CA PRO A 338 -4.90 -17.82 -3.68
C PRO A 338 -4.62 -17.00 -2.42
N GLN A 339 -3.92 -17.57 -1.43
CA GLN A 339 -3.54 -16.86 -0.20
C GLN A 339 -2.32 -15.94 -0.36
N HIS A 340 -1.61 -15.99 -1.50
CA HIS A 340 -0.38 -15.21 -1.71
C HIS A 340 -0.62 -13.88 -2.41
N TYR A 341 -1.82 -13.64 -2.92
CA TYR A 341 -2.11 -12.48 -3.76
C TYR A 341 -3.47 -11.90 -3.43
N ASP A 342 -3.55 -10.57 -3.37
CA ASP A 342 -4.80 -9.84 -3.37
C ASP A 342 -4.77 -8.70 -4.38
N VAL A 343 -5.94 -8.33 -4.91
CA VAL A 343 -6.03 -7.30 -5.94
C VAL A 343 -6.11 -5.92 -5.29
N PHE A 344 -5.04 -5.13 -5.45
CA PHE A 344 -5.05 -3.72 -5.02
C PHE A 344 -5.73 -2.83 -6.07
N SER A 345 -5.41 -3.02 -7.35
CA SER A 345 -6.05 -2.30 -8.46
C SER A 345 -6.02 -3.07 -9.77
N VAL A 346 -7.03 -2.83 -10.61
CA VAL A 346 -7.04 -3.26 -12.02
C VAL A 346 -6.39 -2.17 -12.86
N ASN A 347 -5.31 -2.50 -13.57
CA ASN A 347 -4.53 -1.54 -14.36
C ASN A 347 -5.02 -1.48 -15.81
N SER A 348 -5.26 -2.63 -16.42
CA SER A 348 -5.78 -2.73 -17.78
C SER A 348 -6.49 -4.05 -18.02
N VAL A 349 -7.50 -4.01 -18.90
CA VAL A 349 -8.25 -5.18 -19.35
C VAL A 349 -8.18 -5.22 -20.87
N VAL A 350 -7.60 -6.30 -21.40
CA VAL A 350 -7.41 -6.52 -22.83
C VAL A 350 -7.94 -7.89 -23.17
N SER A 351 -8.62 -8.02 -24.30
CA SER A 351 -9.07 -9.31 -24.80
C SER A 351 -8.53 -9.63 -26.18
N GLN A 352 -8.51 -10.92 -26.49
CA GLN A 352 -8.22 -11.45 -27.80
C GLN A 352 -9.28 -12.49 -28.15
N VAL A 353 -9.81 -12.43 -29.37
CA VAL A 353 -10.75 -13.43 -29.86
C VAL A 353 -10.01 -14.73 -30.12
N GLN A 354 -10.50 -15.83 -29.54
CA GLN A 354 -10.09 -17.20 -29.87
C GLN A 354 -10.66 -17.60 -31.24
N ASP A 355 -10.16 -16.99 -32.30
CA ASP A 355 -10.46 -17.44 -33.66
C ASP A 355 -9.53 -18.62 -34.01
N MET A 356 -10.01 -19.86 -33.80
CA MET A 356 -9.41 -21.06 -34.39
C MET A 356 -9.72 -21.16 -35.89
N PHE A 357 -9.42 -20.12 -36.68
CA PHE A 357 -9.36 -20.29 -38.13
C PHE A 357 -8.02 -20.91 -38.51
N ARG A 358 -7.93 -22.25 -38.46
CA ARG A 358 -7.05 -22.99 -39.37
C ARG A 358 -7.57 -22.73 -40.79
N LYS A 359 -7.14 -21.65 -41.44
CA LYS A 359 -7.24 -21.56 -42.90
C LYS A 359 -6.47 -22.76 -43.46
N LYS A 360 -7.19 -23.70 -44.07
CA LYS A 360 -6.64 -24.94 -44.61
C LYS A 360 -5.61 -24.74 -45.73
N ASP A 361 -5.39 -23.51 -46.21
CA ASP A 361 -4.61 -23.27 -47.44
C ASP A 361 -3.33 -22.44 -47.29
N LEU A 362 -2.93 -21.98 -46.11
CA LEU A 362 -1.57 -21.45 -45.91
C LEU A 362 -1.04 -21.83 -44.53
N GLY A 363 0.01 -22.66 -44.50
CA GLY A 363 0.63 -23.24 -43.30
C GLY A 363 1.39 -22.25 -42.39
N ARG A 364 0.86 -21.05 -42.15
CA ARG A 364 1.32 -20.14 -41.10
C ARG A 364 0.11 -19.61 -40.33
N PRO A 365 0.09 -19.68 -38.98
CA PRO A 365 -0.95 -19.06 -38.18
C PRO A 365 -0.87 -17.54 -38.38
N VAL A 366 -1.89 -16.99 -39.05
CA VAL A 366 -2.07 -15.54 -39.19
C VAL A 366 -3.06 -15.13 -38.10
N SER A 367 -2.57 -14.81 -36.91
CA SER A 367 -3.36 -14.15 -35.88
C SER A 367 -3.47 -12.67 -36.26
N THR A 368 -4.58 -12.26 -36.87
CA THR A 368 -4.82 -10.87 -37.34
C THR A 368 -6.04 -10.21 -36.72
N GLN A 369 -6.37 -10.53 -35.47
CA GLN A 369 -7.22 -9.63 -34.69
C GLN A 369 -6.35 -8.88 -33.69
N ALA A 370 -6.36 -7.55 -33.79
CA ALA A 370 -5.69 -6.69 -32.83
C ALA A 370 -6.34 -6.88 -31.46
N ALA A 371 -5.53 -6.91 -30.41
CA ALA A 371 -6.02 -7.03 -29.05
C ALA A 371 -7.00 -5.88 -28.74
N ARG A 372 -8.20 -6.22 -28.27
CA ARG A 372 -9.24 -5.24 -27.96
C ARG A 372 -9.02 -4.76 -26.53
N GLN A 373 -8.82 -3.45 -26.37
CA GLN A 373 -8.73 -2.83 -25.06
C GLN A 373 -10.11 -2.39 -24.58
N TRP A 374 -10.45 -2.73 -23.34
CA TRP A 374 -11.71 -2.37 -22.72
C TRP A 374 -11.54 -1.13 -21.85
N PRO A 375 -12.37 -0.09 -22.03
CA PRO A 375 -12.35 1.08 -21.15
C PRO A 375 -12.92 0.76 -19.77
N ALA A 376 -12.38 1.39 -18.72
CA ALA A 376 -12.90 1.28 -17.36
C ALA A 376 -14.25 2.01 -17.23
N PHE A 377 -15.19 1.44 -16.49
CA PHE A 377 -16.49 2.07 -16.24
C PHE A 377 -16.34 3.41 -15.52
N GLU A 378 -15.42 3.54 -14.56
CA GLU A 378 -15.16 4.77 -13.81
C GLU A 378 -14.33 5.81 -14.61
N SER A 379 -14.06 5.56 -15.89
CA SER A 379 -13.35 6.54 -16.72
C SER A 379 -14.30 7.64 -17.20
N PHE A 380 -13.86 8.90 -17.14
CA PHE A 380 -14.60 10.05 -17.71
C PHE A 380 -14.75 10.00 -19.25
N SER A 381 -14.39 8.88 -19.89
CA SER A 381 -14.44 8.66 -21.33
C SER A 381 -15.84 8.28 -21.86
N HIS A 382 -16.90 8.40 -21.06
CA HIS A 382 -18.29 8.22 -21.51
C HIS A 382 -18.68 9.19 -22.64
N GLN A 383 -17.91 10.25 -22.88
CA GLN A 383 -18.12 11.12 -24.06
C GLN A 383 -17.98 10.38 -25.41
N MET A 384 -17.27 9.24 -25.46
CA MET A 384 -17.18 8.38 -26.65
C MET A 384 -18.53 7.74 -27.07
N GLU A 385 -19.52 7.78 -26.19
CA GLU A 385 -20.82 7.16 -26.36
C GLU A 385 -21.68 7.85 -27.44
N TYR A 386 -21.54 9.18 -27.61
CA TYR A 386 -22.24 9.96 -28.62
C TYR A 386 -21.80 9.63 -30.06
N SER A 387 -20.56 9.15 -30.23
CA SER A 387 -19.99 8.85 -31.56
C SER A 387 -20.20 7.40 -32.01
N ARG A 388 -20.54 6.48 -31.10
CA ARG A 388 -20.64 5.03 -31.35
C ARG A 388 -22.00 4.40 -31.00
N LYS A 389 -23.10 5.18 -31.06
CA LYS A 389 -24.48 4.69 -30.87
C LYS A 389 -24.72 3.86 -29.58
N ARG A 390 -24.07 4.21 -28.45
CA ARG A 390 -24.22 3.51 -27.15
C ARG A 390 -23.80 2.02 -27.11
N GLU A 391 -23.03 1.52 -28.08
CA GLU A 391 -22.59 0.11 -28.10
C GLU A 391 -21.24 -0.13 -27.39
N VAL A 392 -20.68 0.88 -26.73
CA VAL A 392 -19.41 0.72 -26.00
C VAL A 392 -19.66 -0.10 -24.75
N VAL A 393 -18.82 -1.13 -24.56
CA VAL A 393 -18.83 -1.97 -23.37
C VAL A 393 -17.61 -1.63 -22.53
N TYR A 394 -17.86 -1.41 -21.26
CA TYR A 394 -16.88 -1.06 -20.24
C TYR A 394 -16.67 -2.25 -19.30
N TRP A 395 -15.47 -2.36 -18.75
CA TRP A 395 -15.25 -3.27 -17.62
C TRP A 395 -15.49 -2.52 -16.31
N HIS A 396 -16.07 -3.21 -15.34
CA HIS A 396 -16.33 -2.68 -14.02
C HIS A 396 -15.83 -3.66 -12.96
N HIS A 397 -14.94 -3.18 -12.08
CA HIS A 397 -14.38 -3.97 -10.99
C HIS A 397 -15.29 -3.91 -9.78
N ARG A 398 -15.83 -5.05 -9.38
CA ARG A 398 -16.68 -5.19 -8.19
C ARG A 398 -15.95 -5.93 -7.10
N THR A 399 -16.25 -5.55 -5.87
CA THR A 399 -15.69 -6.14 -4.66
C THR A 399 -16.81 -6.53 -3.72
N LYS A 400 -16.68 -7.72 -3.11
CA LYS A 400 -17.58 -8.20 -2.07
C LYS A 400 -16.73 -8.72 -0.93
N THR A 401 -17.15 -8.52 0.33
CA THR A 401 -16.43 -9.14 1.45
C THR A 401 -16.45 -10.66 1.29
N SER A 402 -15.27 -11.27 1.38
CA SER A 402 -15.14 -12.72 1.26
C SER A 402 -15.73 -13.41 2.49
N LEU A 403 -16.29 -14.61 2.29
CA LEU A 403 -16.77 -15.48 3.37
C LEU A 403 -15.68 -16.43 3.87
N PHE A 404 -14.64 -16.65 3.07
CA PHE A 404 -13.63 -17.70 3.31
C PHE A 404 -12.29 -17.15 3.79
N HIS A 405 -12.04 -15.86 3.59
CA HIS A 405 -10.83 -15.21 4.04
C HIS A 405 -11.10 -13.75 4.42
N ARG A 406 -10.14 -13.15 5.12
CA ARG A 406 -10.17 -11.71 5.38
C ARG A 406 -9.93 -10.94 4.09
N GLY A 407 -10.73 -9.89 3.85
CA GLY A 407 -10.64 -9.06 2.64
C GLY A 407 -11.80 -9.26 1.66
N PHE A 408 -11.49 -9.14 0.37
CA PHE A 408 -12.50 -9.08 -0.68
C PHE A 408 -12.36 -10.20 -1.71
N ASP A 409 -13.51 -10.68 -2.18
CA ASP A 409 -13.62 -11.37 -3.45
C ASP A 409 -13.77 -10.32 -4.56
N HIS A 410 -13.03 -10.50 -5.65
CA HIS A 410 -13.00 -9.57 -6.78
C HIS A 410 -13.68 -10.19 -7.99
N THR A 411 -14.52 -9.40 -8.67
CA THR A 411 -15.14 -9.79 -9.94
C THR A 411 -15.02 -8.68 -10.98
N LEU A 412 -15.08 -9.06 -12.25
CA LEU A 412 -15.20 -8.17 -13.39
C LEU A 412 -16.55 -8.37 -14.07
N ALA A 413 -17.26 -7.28 -14.27
CA ALA A 413 -18.46 -7.23 -15.09
C ALA A 413 -18.17 -6.46 -16.39
N PHE A 414 -18.78 -6.89 -17.49
CA PHE A 414 -18.72 -6.18 -18.78
C PHE A 414 -20.11 -5.59 -19.05
N ILE A 415 -20.22 -4.27 -18.97
CA ILE A 415 -21.49 -3.54 -18.96
C ILE A 415 -21.45 -2.32 -19.88
N HIS A 416 -22.62 -1.89 -20.34
CA HIS A 416 -22.79 -0.59 -20.99
C HIS A 416 -22.76 0.55 -19.96
N ALA A 417 -22.74 1.80 -20.43
CA ALA A 417 -22.68 2.97 -19.56
C ALA A 417 -23.94 3.15 -18.68
N ASP A 418 -25.08 2.60 -19.10
CA ASP A 418 -26.32 2.54 -18.32
C ASP A 418 -26.34 1.41 -17.28
N GLY A 419 -25.26 0.62 -17.19
CA GLY A 419 -25.14 -0.52 -16.29
C GLY A 419 -25.78 -1.80 -16.81
N SER A 420 -26.39 -1.79 -17.99
CA SER A 420 -26.97 -2.99 -18.61
C SER A 420 -25.90 -3.93 -19.16
N TYR A 421 -26.21 -5.22 -19.17
CA TYR A 421 -25.35 -6.23 -19.79
C TYR A 421 -25.58 -6.24 -21.31
N PRO A 422 -24.53 -6.45 -22.12
CA PRO A 422 -24.67 -6.52 -23.58
C PRO A 422 -25.64 -7.62 -24.00
N SER A 423 -26.70 -7.24 -24.71
CA SER A 423 -27.69 -8.19 -25.23
C SER A 423 -27.21 -8.95 -26.47
N ASP A 424 -26.21 -8.41 -27.17
CA ASP A 424 -25.60 -9.05 -28.32
C ASP A 424 -24.47 -9.98 -27.87
N GLU A 425 -24.72 -11.29 -27.91
CA GLU A 425 -23.76 -12.32 -27.50
C GLU A 425 -22.47 -12.27 -28.33
N SER A 426 -22.52 -11.77 -29.57
CA SER A 426 -21.35 -11.70 -30.46
C SER A 426 -20.27 -10.72 -29.97
N LEU A 427 -20.63 -9.76 -29.10
CA LEU A 427 -19.70 -8.76 -28.56
C LEU A 427 -18.73 -9.32 -27.52
N LEU A 428 -19.08 -10.46 -26.90
CA LEU A 428 -18.33 -11.09 -25.81
C LEU A 428 -17.95 -12.54 -26.13
N SER A 429 -18.55 -13.16 -27.15
CA SER A 429 -18.33 -14.58 -27.46
C SER A 429 -16.89 -14.89 -27.87
N ASN A 430 -16.34 -15.98 -27.31
CA ASN A 430 -15.00 -16.52 -27.62
C ASN A 430 -13.84 -15.55 -27.37
N GLU A 431 -14.00 -14.60 -26.46
CA GLU A 431 -12.91 -13.73 -26.07
C GLU A 431 -12.16 -14.26 -24.83
N VAL A 432 -10.84 -14.24 -24.89
CA VAL A 432 -9.98 -14.48 -23.74
C VAL A 432 -9.45 -13.15 -23.24
N VAL A 433 -9.82 -12.81 -22.02
CA VAL A 433 -9.44 -11.59 -21.33
C VAL A 433 -8.20 -11.83 -20.50
N SER A 434 -7.20 -10.98 -20.74
CA SER A 434 -5.99 -10.85 -19.95
C SER A 434 -6.07 -9.55 -19.16
N VAL A 435 -5.89 -9.65 -17.85
CA VAL A 435 -6.00 -8.51 -16.93
C VAL A 435 -4.64 -8.23 -16.31
N SER A 436 -4.17 -6.99 -16.40
CA SER A 436 -3.02 -6.51 -15.63
C SER A 436 -3.49 -5.93 -14.31
N LEU A 437 -2.86 -6.38 -13.22
CA LEU A 437 -3.22 -6.05 -11.86
C LEU A 437 -2.02 -5.44 -11.14
N THR A 438 -2.31 -4.58 -10.17
CA THR A 438 -1.41 -4.33 -9.05
C THR A 438 -1.88 -5.18 -7.90
N CYS A 439 -0.98 -6.00 -7.36
CA CYS A 439 -1.29 -6.94 -6.29
C CYS A 439 -0.49 -6.65 -5.02
N THR A 440 -0.99 -7.16 -3.90
CA THR A 440 -0.32 -7.24 -2.60
C THR A 440 -0.30 -8.71 -2.13
N ASN A 441 0.48 -9.05 -1.11
CA ASN A 441 0.66 -10.42 -0.61
C ASN A 441 -0.23 -10.76 0.60
N ARG A 442 -1.40 -10.13 0.74
CA ARG A 442 -2.34 -10.34 1.86
C ARG A 442 -1.61 -10.19 3.21
N GLU A 443 -1.80 -11.13 4.12
CA GLU A 443 -1.26 -11.12 5.49
C GLU A 443 0.19 -11.65 5.57
N LEU A 444 0.73 -12.24 4.50
CA LEU A 444 2.09 -12.82 4.50
C LEU A 444 3.20 -11.82 4.91
N PRO A 445 3.17 -10.54 4.51
CA PRO A 445 4.16 -9.57 4.95
C PRO A 445 4.32 -9.45 6.47
N SER A 446 3.27 -9.73 7.24
CA SER A 446 3.30 -9.65 8.71
C SER A 446 4.20 -10.72 9.35
N GLN A 447 4.54 -11.77 8.62
CA GLN A 447 5.40 -12.87 9.07
C GLN A 447 6.89 -12.59 8.81
N ILE A 448 7.19 -11.58 8.00
CA ILE A 448 8.54 -11.20 7.59
C ILE A 448 9.23 -10.45 8.73
N ARG A 449 10.49 -10.79 9.01
CA ARG A 449 11.32 -10.14 10.01
C ARG A 449 12.25 -9.11 9.37
N SER A 450 12.82 -8.25 10.20
CA SER A 450 13.92 -7.38 9.78
C SER A 450 15.09 -8.23 9.31
N GLY A 451 15.53 -8.05 8.06
CA GLY A 451 16.66 -8.75 7.46
C GLY A 451 16.28 -9.78 6.40
N ASP A 452 15.02 -10.18 6.29
CA ASP A 452 14.58 -11.29 5.43
C ASP A 452 14.40 -10.89 3.95
N ILE A 453 14.25 -9.58 3.66
CA ILE A 453 14.09 -9.08 2.29
C ILE A 453 15.47 -8.82 1.68
N THR A 454 16.05 -9.84 1.05
CA THR A 454 17.37 -9.77 0.39
C THR A 454 17.37 -10.18 -1.08
N GLY A 455 16.25 -10.70 -1.59
CA GLY A 455 16.10 -11.15 -2.96
C GLY A 455 15.77 -10.00 -3.92
N THR A 456 16.11 -10.15 -5.19
CA THR A 456 15.74 -9.22 -6.28
C THR A 456 15.14 -9.97 -7.45
N THR A 457 14.15 -9.36 -8.11
CA THR A 457 13.57 -9.84 -9.38
C THR A 457 14.34 -9.36 -10.61
N GLY A 458 15.49 -8.68 -10.44
CA GLY A 458 16.26 -8.04 -11.51
C GLY A 458 17.80 -8.10 -11.37
N LYS A 459 18.51 -7.29 -12.18
CA LYS A 459 19.98 -7.33 -12.35
C LYS A 459 20.78 -6.41 -11.40
N ASN A 460 20.29 -6.06 -10.21
CA ASN A 460 20.96 -5.08 -9.34
C ASN A 460 21.85 -5.68 -8.23
N ALA A 461 22.19 -6.97 -8.29
CA ALA A 461 22.99 -7.66 -7.27
C ALA A 461 24.51 -7.35 -7.27
N ALA A 462 25.03 -6.50 -8.16
CA ALA A 462 26.48 -6.35 -8.33
C ALA A 462 27.13 -5.21 -7.52
N VAL A 463 26.38 -4.17 -7.12
CA VAL A 463 26.95 -2.91 -6.59
C VAL A 463 26.80 -2.77 -5.07
N ALA A 464 25.72 -3.27 -4.50
CA ALA A 464 25.41 -3.12 -3.08
C ALA A 464 24.56 -4.28 -2.58
N SER A 465 24.74 -4.64 -1.31
CA SER A 465 23.79 -5.52 -0.61
C SER A 465 22.66 -4.67 -0.04
N PHE A 466 21.49 -5.26 0.16
CA PHE A 466 20.37 -4.59 0.80
C PHE A 466 19.62 -5.55 1.71
N ARG A 467 18.89 -4.98 2.66
CA ARG A 467 17.96 -5.70 3.54
C ARG A 467 16.87 -4.77 4.04
N ASN A 468 15.76 -5.32 4.53
CA ASN A 468 14.83 -4.52 5.32
C ASN A 468 15.33 -4.32 6.75
N ILE A 469 15.16 -3.11 7.29
CA ILE A 469 15.57 -2.76 8.66
C ILE A 469 14.38 -2.74 9.62
N THR A 470 13.20 -2.36 9.15
CA THR A 470 11.95 -2.43 9.92
C THR A 470 11.18 -3.68 9.55
N ARG A 471 10.40 -4.19 10.52
CA ARG A 471 9.41 -5.23 10.21
C ARG A 471 8.33 -4.63 9.32
N PRO A 472 7.89 -5.32 8.25
CA PRO A 472 6.78 -4.83 7.46
C PRO A 472 5.53 -4.62 8.33
N THR A 473 4.82 -3.53 8.08
CA THR A 473 3.56 -3.24 8.78
C THR A 473 2.50 -4.30 8.47
N GLN A 474 1.52 -4.44 9.35
CA GLN A 474 0.36 -5.26 9.07
C GLN A 474 -0.48 -4.60 7.96
N PRO A 475 -0.95 -5.36 6.96
CA PRO A 475 -1.89 -4.85 5.98
C PRO A 475 -3.19 -4.43 6.68
N LEU A 476 -3.71 -3.26 6.34
CA LEU A 476 -4.95 -2.75 6.91
C LEU A 476 -6.07 -2.84 5.88
N TRP A 477 -7.16 -3.49 6.23
CA TRP A 477 -8.34 -3.59 5.38
C TRP A 477 -9.19 -2.33 5.51
N PRO A 478 -9.83 -1.86 4.42
CA PRO A 478 -10.68 -0.69 4.48
C PRO A 478 -11.94 -0.99 5.29
N VAL A 479 -12.41 0.01 6.03
CA VAL A 479 -13.67 -0.06 6.77
C VAL A 479 -14.82 0.10 5.77
N ILE A 480 -15.78 -0.82 5.79
CA ILE A 480 -16.92 -0.85 4.83
C ILE A 480 -18.20 -0.36 5.53
N ASP A 481 -18.09 0.73 6.30
CA ASP A 481 -19.20 1.30 7.06
C ASP A 481 -19.75 2.51 6.29
N GLY A 482 -21.02 2.43 5.89
CA GLY A 482 -21.70 3.49 5.13
C GLY A 482 -21.70 4.83 5.88
N SER A 483 -21.87 4.81 7.21
CA SER A 483 -21.99 6.02 8.04
C SER A 483 -20.66 6.79 8.14
N LEU A 484 -19.55 6.07 8.33
CA LEU A 484 -18.21 6.64 8.34
C LEU A 484 -17.83 7.18 6.97
N HIS A 485 -18.23 6.50 5.90
CA HIS A 485 -18.04 6.97 4.53
C HIS A 485 -18.81 8.26 4.24
N TRP A 486 -20.05 8.40 4.71
CA TRP A 486 -20.80 9.65 4.61
C TRP A 486 -20.14 10.78 5.39
N SER A 487 -19.65 10.50 6.59
CA SER A 487 -18.88 11.46 7.39
C SER A 487 -17.60 11.90 6.68
N LEU A 488 -16.89 10.97 6.04
CA LEU A 488 -15.70 11.27 5.24
C LEU A 488 -16.06 12.12 4.02
N LEU A 489 -17.11 11.77 3.27
CA LEU A 489 -17.59 12.58 2.14
C LEU A 489 -17.94 14.01 2.57
N SER A 490 -18.63 14.15 3.71
CA SER A 490 -18.97 15.45 4.31
C SER A 490 -17.71 16.24 4.69
N ALA A 491 -16.77 15.60 5.38
CA ALA A 491 -15.49 16.20 5.78
C ALA A 491 -14.59 16.56 4.60
N MET A 492 -14.69 15.84 3.48
CA MET A 492 -13.90 16.13 2.28
C MET A 492 -14.57 17.17 1.37
N ASN A 493 -15.89 17.35 1.47
CA ASN A 493 -16.63 18.42 0.80
C ASN A 493 -16.54 19.75 1.59
N LEU A 494 -15.39 20.00 2.22
CA LEU A 494 -15.10 21.20 2.99
C LEU A 494 -15.41 22.45 2.15
N ASN A 495 -16.59 23.01 2.40
CA ASN A 495 -16.88 24.38 2.06
C ASN A 495 -15.88 25.25 2.83
N TYR A 496 -15.22 26.17 2.12
CA TYR A 496 -14.21 27.10 2.64
C TYR A 496 -14.64 27.82 3.95
N LEU A 497 -15.96 27.90 4.21
CA LEU A 497 -16.57 28.43 5.43
C LEU A 497 -16.33 27.58 6.70
N SER A 498 -16.17 26.26 6.60
CA SER A 498 -16.00 25.39 7.77
C SER A 498 -14.59 25.42 8.37
N LEU A 499 -13.57 25.79 7.57
CA LEU A 499 -12.20 26.00 8.05
C LEU A 499 -12.02 27.32 8.81
N LEU A 500 -13.00 28.23 8.73
CA LEU A 500 -13.01 29.50 9.45
C LEU A 500 -13.67 29.41 10.84
N ASP A 501 -14.34 28.30 11.14
CA ASP A 501 -15.02 28.13 12.42
C ASP A 501 -14.10 27.42 13.43
N THR A 502 -13.52 28.21 14.34
CA THR A 502 -12.63 27.73 15.42
C THR A 502 -13.27 26.71 16.36
N VAL A 503 -14.60 26.54 16.30
CA VAL A 503 -15.34 25.55 17.11
C VAL A 503 -15.27 24.15 16.50
N VAL A 504 -15.11 24.01 15.18
CA VAL A 504 -15.07 22.70 14.50
C VAL A 504 -13.69 22.03 14.61
N VAL A 505 -12.65 22.80 14.96
CA VAL A 505 -11.24 22.33 15.09
C VAL A 505 -10.87 21.96 16.54
N LYS A 506 -11.75 22.22 17.51
CA LYS A 506 -11.62 21.78 18.90
C LYS A 506 -12.53 20.59 19.16
#